data_AF-A0A0A7G052-F1
#
_entry.id   AF-A0A0A7G052-F1
#
_cell.length_a   1.000
_cell.length_b   1.000
_cell.length_c   1.000
_cell.angle_alpha   90.00
_cell.angle_beta   90.00
_cell.angle_gamma   90.00
#
_symmetry.space_group_name_H-M   'P 1'
#
loop_
_entity.id
_entity.type
_entity.pdbx_description
1 polymer ?
#
loop_
_entity_poly.entity_id
_entity_poly.type
_entity_poly.pdbx_seq_one_letter_code
_entity_poly.pdbx_strand_id
1 'polypeptide(L)' 'MGIGTIVTMLGVGFGTTIVSVVLEASGRGSQAKLTEVLGISIMGGTAVSAVASLAKKLSSL' A
#
# COMPACT_ATOMS: atom_id res chain seq x y z
N MET A 1 -12.88 18.09 -2.01
CA MET A 1 -12.35 16.76 -1.64
C MET A 1 -10.91 16.95 -1.18
N GLY A 2 -10.58 16.54 0.05
CA GLY A 2 -9.28 16.85 0.65
C GLY A 2 -8.19 15.83 0.33
N ILE A 3 -6.93 16.19 0.56
CA ILE A 3 -5.76 15.33 0.33
C ILE A 3 -5.79 14.05 1.18
N GLY A 4 -6.45 14.10 2.35
CA GLY A 4 -6.70 12.92 3.18
C GLY A 4 -7.55 11.86 2.48
N THR A 5 -8.52 12.26 1.66
CA THR A 5 -9.33 11.33 0.86
C THR A 5 -8.48 10.61 -0.19
N ILE A 6 -7.50 11.30 -0.79
CA ILE A 6 -6.58 10.74 -1.78
C ILE A 6 -5.66 9.70 -1.12
N VAL A 7 -5.12 10.01 0.06
CA VAL A 7 -4.29 9.07 0.85
C VAL A 7 -5.09 7.84 1.24
N THR A 8 -6.34 8.00 1.68
CA THR A 8 -7.23 6.87 1.99
C THR A 8 -7.52 6.01 0.77
N MET A 9 -7.80 6.61 -0.41
CA MET A 9 -7.98 5.87 -1.66
C MET A 9 -6.73 5.08 -2.05
N LEU A 10 -5.55 5.69 -1.96
CA LEU A 10 -4.28 5.02 -2.25
C LEU A 10 -4.03 3.83 -1.31
N GLY A 11 -4.28 4.01 -0.01
CA GLY A 11 -4.13 2.93 0.98
C GLY A 11 -5.09 1.75 0.74
N VAL A 12 -6.36 2.02 0.43
CA VAL A 12 -7.36 0.99 0.14
C VAL A 12 -7.05 0.24 -1.17
N GLY A 13 -6.68 0.96 -2.23
CA GLY A 13 -6.28 0.36 -3.51
C GLY A 13 -5.05 -0.54 -3.38
N PHE A 14 -4.07 -0.10 -2.58
CA PHE A 14 -2.88 -0.89 -2.30
C PHE A 14 -3.21 -2.17 -1.53
N GLY A 15 -3.98 -2.07 -0.44
CA GLY A 15 -4.37 -3.23 0.38
C GLY A 15 -5.15 -4.30 -0.39
N THR A 16 -6.11 -3.90 -1.23
CA THR A 16 -6.92 -4.83 -2.04
C THR A 16 -6.10 -5.58 -3.10
N THR A 17 -5.12 -4.89 -3.71
CA THR A 17 -4.20 -5.50 -4.68
C THR A 17 -3.32 -6.56 -3.99
N ILE A 18 -2.76 -6.23 -2.83
CA ILE A 18 -1.87 -7.11 -2.06
C ILE A 18 -2.60 -8.39 -1.67
N VAL A 19 -3.81 -8.27 -1.11
CA VAL A 19 -4.63 -9.43 -0.71
C VAL A 19 -4.90 -10.37 -1.88
N SER A 20 -5.18 -9.83 -3.07
CA SER A 20 -5.43 -10.62 -4.27
C SER A 20 -4.19 -11.42 -4.69
N VAL A 21 -3.01 -10.79 -4.68
CA VAL A 21 -1.76 -11.45 -5.04
C VAL A 21 -1.33 -12.47 -3.98
N VAL A 22 -1.55 -12.20 -2.68
CA VAL A 22 -1.30 -13.16 -1.60
C VAL A 22 -2.17 -14.40 -1.77
N LEU A 23 -3.47 -14.24 -2.03
CA LEU A 23 -4.39 -15.36 -2.28
C LEU A 23 -3.93 -16.23 -3.47
N GLU A 24 -3.50 -15.60 -4.57
CA GLU A 24 -2.98 -16.32 -5.73
C GLU A 24 -1.65 -17.04 -5.42
N ALA A 25 -0.75 -16.39 -4.69
CA ALA A 25 0.55 -16.94 -4.32
C ALA A 25 0.42 -18.09 -3.30
N SER A 26 -0.48 -17.96 -2.32
CA SER A 26 -0.82 -19.01 -1.34
C SER A 26 -1.49 -20.20 -2.01
N GLY A 27 -2.42 -19.98 -2.95
CA GLY A 27 -3.06 -21.07 -3.72
C GLY A 27 -2.09 -21.83 -4.61
N ARG A 28 -0.99 -21.20 -5.03
CA ARG A 28 0.09 -21.82 -5.82
C ARG A 28 1.25 -22.37 -4.99
N GLY A 29 1.22 -22.22 -3.65
CA GLY A 29 2.30 -22.65 -2.77
C GLY A 29 3.64 -21.95 -3.02
N SER A 30 3.64 -20.78 -3.66
CA SER A 30 4.87 -20.09 -4.08
C SER A 30 5.39 -19.17 -2.99
N GLN A 31 6.28 -19.70 -2.13
CA GLN A 31 6.93 -18.93 -1.07
C GLN A 31 7.74 -17.74 -1.61
N ALA A 32 8.34 -17.88 -2.79
CA ALA A 32 9.06 -16.79 -3.45
C ALA A 32 8.14 -15.60 -3.78
N LYS A 33 6.96 -15.85 -4.35
CA LYS A 33 5.95 -14.81 -4.61
C LYS A 33 5.44 -14.16 -3.33
N LEU A 34 5.24 -14.94 -2.27
CA LEU A 34 4.80 -14.38 -0.98
C LEU A 34 5.83 -13.41 -0.37
N THR A 35 7.11 -13.76 -0.44
CA THR A 35 8.21 -12.88 0.00
C THR A 35 8.29 -11.61 -0.84
N GLU A 36 8.11 -11.73 -2.16
CA GLU A 36 8.07 -10.58 -3.08
C GLU A 36 6.91 -9.64 -2.74
N VAL A 37 5.72 -10.19 -2.49
CA VAL A 37 4.54 -9.42 -2.09
C VAL A 37 4.73 -8.74 -0.74
N LEU A 38 5.40 -9.39 0.23
CA LEU A 38 5.79 -8.78 1.50
C LEU A 38 6.72 -7.58 1.30
N GLY A 39 7.71 -7.71 0.40
CA GLY A 39 8.60 -6.59 0.04
C GLY A 39 7.86 -5.42 -0.58
N ILE A 40 6.96 -5.69 -1.53
CA ILE A 40 6.08 -4.68 -2.13
C ILE A 40 5.20 -4.04 -1.05
N SER A 41 4.61 -4.82 -0.15
CA SER A 41 3.73 -4.36 0.93
C SER A 41 4.40 -3.30 1.81
N ILE A 42 5.63 -3.58 2.22
CA ILE A 42 6.43 -2.67 3.06
C ILE A 42 6.78 -1.39 2.27
N MET A 43 7.15 -1.53 1.01
CA MET A 43 7.49 -0.38 0.16
C MET A 43 6.27 0.52 -0.12
N GLY A 44 5.11 -0.04 -0.42
CA GLY A 44 3.89 0.74 -0.62
C GLY A 44 3.37 1.37 0.67
N GLY A 45 3.46 0.67 1.81
CA GLY A 45 3.08 1.22 3.12
C GLY A 45 3.93 2.44 3.53
N THR A 46 5.24 2.38 3.27
CA THR A 46 6.14 3.51 3.52
C THR A 46 5.89 4.69 2.57
N ALA A 47 5.58 4.42 1.29
CA ALA A 47 5.21 5.45 0.32
C ALA A 47 3.92 6.19 0.71
N VAL A 48 2.86 5.45 1.10
CA VAL A 48 1.60 6.06 1.57
C VAL A 48 1.83 6.91 2.82
N SER A 49 2.65 6.44 3.75
CA SER A 49 3.00 7.20 4.96
C SER A 49 3.79 8.48 4.63
N ALA A 50 4.72 8.43 3.68
CA ALA A 50 5.46 9.59 3.22
C ALA A 50 4.54 10.63 2.55
N VAL A 51 3.62 10.18 1.69
CA VAL A 51 2.61 11.05 1.05
C VAL A 51 1.68 11.65 2.09
N ALA A 52 1.24 10.89 3.09
CA ALA A 52 0.41 11.40 4.18
C ALA A 52 1.14 12.47 5.01
N SER A 53 2.44 12.26 5.26
CA SER A 53 3.29 13.21 6.01
C SER A 53 3.53 14.49 5.20
N LEU A 54 3.80 14.37 3.89
CA LEU A 54 3.91 15.49 2.97
C LEU A 54 2.59 16.28 2.86
N ALA A 55 1.47 15.57 2.77
CA ALA A 55 0.14 16.15 2.73
C ALA A 55 -0.19 16.92 4.02
N LYS A 56 0.20 16.41 5.19
CA LYS A 56 0.09 17.13 6.47
C LYS A 56 0.93 18.40 6.47
N LYS A 57 2.17 18.35 5.99
CA LYS A 57 3.05 19.53 5.91
C LYS A 57 2.53 20.60 4.96
N LEU A 58 1.97 20.21 3.80
CA LEU A 58 1.36 21.14 2.85
C LEU A 58 0.06 21.74 3.37
N SER A 59 -0.69 21.01 4.20
CA SER A 59 -1.91 21.52 4.82
C SER A 59 -1.65 22.45 6.02
N SER A 60 -0.43 22.45 6.58
CA SER A 60 -0.04 23.34 7.68
C SER A 60 0.73 24.58 7.20
N LEU A 61 0.81 24.80 5.89
CA LEU A 61 1.37 25.97 5.23
C LEU A 61 0.22 26.86 4.74
#